data_AF-A0A1B1TU65-F1
#
_entry.id   AF-A0A1B1TU65-F1
#
_cell.length_a   1.000
_cell.length_b   1.000
_cell.length_c   1.000
_cell.angle_alpha   90.00
_cell.angle_beta   90.00
_cell.angle_gamma   90.00
#
_symmetry.space_group_name_H-M   'P 1'
#
loop_
_entity.id
_entity.type
_entity.pdbx_description
1 polymer ?
#
loop_
_entity_poly.entity_id
_entity_poly.type
_entity_poly.pdbx_seq_one_letter_code
_entity_poly.pdbx_strand_id
1 'polypeptide(L)'
;MNDLLFVKHVCYVFSRNDEGLYVKSKERGFTLIELLTVLSIVGILSAIAVPIIRWINNPLQNATYQVSGLLSQARSRAIAVSSALRIRPDPQDPTRLLLVETSDTRSCDTSSTELAANATATTQELKVVSVQGFAPGDHLTIGSDENENIVLTTDSRSSTITLGKALGTAQNSGAEIGILKTWRNDRTFFAEDLELSDNIAMESNLGDDWELCFDSRGIATISDSDGVREEDLEITLATEKNKKAWKVVVFQGGMIDSVIVQALEGETIEPSPDLSPDPPENNEEETPIEVPTEENDDVASGAKLEVGIDQEGIVTIETDGDESDGANSQNQAGNRAASCEGLTGQEKSQCESDGANSQNQAGNRAASCEAYTGEDKEICLGFN
;
A
#
# COMPACT_ATOMS: atom_id res chain seq x y z
N MET A 1 -31.15 -12.62 -14.11
CA MET A 1 -30.15 -12.39 -15.17
C MET A 1 -28.94 -13.19 -14.73
N ASN A 2 -28.77 -14.35 -15.34
CA ASN A 2 -27.84 -15.39 -14.92
C ASN A 2 -26.65 -15.37 -15.88
N ASP A 3 -25.50 -14.85 -15.44
CA ASP A 3 -24.27 -14.98 -16.21
C ASP A 3 -23.64 -16.33 -15.91
N LEU A 4 -23.78 -17.22 -16.89
CA LEU A 4 -23.05 -18.47 -16.99
C LEU A 4 -21.55 -18.16 -17.06
N LEU A 5 -20.84 -18.50 -15.98
CA LEU A 5 -19.40 -18.67 -15.94
C LEU A 5 -18.96 -19.72 -16.99
N PHE A 6 -18.52 -19.23 -18.15
CA PHE A 6 -17.81 -20.02 -19.14
C PHE A 6 -16.41 -20.33 -18.60
N VAL A 7 -16.30 -21.43 -17.85
CA VAL A 7 -15.02 -22.05 -17.52
C VAL A 7 -14.37 -22.49 -18.84
N LYS A 8 -13.44 -21.69 -19.35
CA LYS A 8 -12.55 -22.11 -20.44
C LYS A 8 -11.70 -23.26 -19.92
N HIS A 9 -12.16 -24.48 -20.16
CA HIS A 9 -11.32 -25.67 -20.08
C HIS A 9 -10.13 -25.46 -21.01
N VAL A 10 -8.97 -25.19 -20.42
CA VAL A 10 -7.69 -25.34 -21.09
C VAL A 10 -7.48 -26.83 -21.31
N CYS A 11 -7.98 -27.32 -22.45
CA CYS A 11 -7.64 -28.64 -22.94
C CYS A 11 -6.16 -28.63 -23.33
N TYR A 12 -5.30 -29.06 -22.41
CA TYR A 12 -3.95 -29.49 -22.77
C TYR A 12 -4.08 -30.74 -23.64
N VAL A 13 -4.03 -30.55 -24.96
CA VAL A 13 -3.86 -31.64 -25.92
C VAL A 13 -2.41 -32.11 -25.78
N PHE A 14 -2.20 -33.07 -24.89
CA PHE A 14 -0.94 -33.79 -24.80
C PHE A 14 -0.80 -34.65 -26.07
N SER A 15 -0.09 -34.11 -27.06
CA SER A 15 0.25 -34.82 -28.29
C SER A 15 1.27 -35.91 -27.95
N ARG A 16 0.79 -37.14 -27.76
CA ARG A 16 1.63 -38.34 -27.66
C ARG A 16 2.18 -38.66 -29.04
N ASN A 17 3.44 -38.29 -29.28
CA ASN A 17 4.27 -38.98 -30.27
C ASN A 17 4.67 -40.33 -29.67
N ASP A 18 3.79 -41.33 -29.84
CA ASP A 18 4.05 -42.73 -29.52
C ASP A 18 4.97 -43.34 -30.60
N GLU A 19 6.25 -42.99 -30.59
CA GLU A 19 7.29 -43.89 -31.08
C GLU A 19 7.69 -44.80 -29.91
N GLY A 20 7.22 -46.05 -29.99
CA GLY A 20 7.23 -47.03 -28.92
C GLY A 20 8.59 -47.31 -28.31
N LEU A 21 8.89 -46.64 -27.20
CA LEU A 21 9.82 -47.15 -26.20
C LEU A 21 9.04 -48.10 -25.29
N TYR A 22 9.00 -49.38 -25.66
CA TYR A 22 8.44 -50.45 -24.82
C TYR A 22 9.36 -50.65 -23.61
N VAL A 23 9.29 -49.74 -22.63
CA VAL A 23 9.89 -49.92 -21.31
C VAL A 23 9.09 -51.05 -20.69
N LYS A 24 9.64 -52.26 -20.78
CA LYS A 24 9.15 -53.44 -20.08
C LYS A 24 9.28 -53.16 -18.60
N SER A 25 8.28 -52.48 -18.02
CA SER A 25 8.20 -52.20 -16.60
C SER A 25 8.17 -53.56 -15.91
N LYS A 26 9.31 -53.92 -15.31
CA LYS A 26 9.33 -54.99 -14.31
C LYS A 26 8.41 -54.48 -13.21
N GLU A 27 7.19 -54.99 -13.19
CA GLU A 27 6.24 -54.81 -12.09
C GLU A 27 6.89 -55.40 -10.83
N ARG A 28 7.70 -54.58 -10.17
CA ARG A 28 8.21 -54.85 -8.84
C ARG A 28 7.12 -54.36 -7.91
N GLY A 29 6.34 -55.30 -7.38
CA GLY A 29 5.42 -54.99 -6.29
C GLY A 29 6.21 -54.40 -5.14
N PHE A 30 5.70 -53.32 -4.55
CA PHE A 30 6.25 -52.77 -3.31
C PHE A 30 6.22 -53.83 -2.23
N THR A 31 7.32 -53.98 -1.51
CA THR A 31 7.34 -54.90 -0.37
C THR A 31 6.52 -54.28 0.77
N LEU A 32 5.87 -55.12 1.58
CA LEU A 32 5.07 -54.63 2.71
C LEU A 32 5.91 -53.78 3.68
N ILE A 33 7.17 -54.14 3.87
CA ILE A 33 8.11 -53.41 4.74
C ILE A 33 8.49 -52.03 4.17
N GLU A 34 8.59 -51.91 2.85
CA GLU A 34 8.88 -50.64 2.19
C GLU A 34 7.71 -49.66 2.35
N LEU A 35 6.48 -50.15 2.21
CA LEU A 35 5.29 -49.35 2.47
C LEU A 35 5.20 -48.90 3.94
N LEU A 36 5.51 -49.79 4.89
CA LEU A 36 5.54 -49.45 6.32
C LEU A 36 6.60 -48.38 6.62
N THR A 37 7.78 -48.50 6.01
CA THR A 37 8.88 -47.53 6.18
C THR A 37 8.50 -46.15 5.63
N VAL A 38 7.88 -46.09 4.44
CA VAL A 38 7.40 -44.83 3.85
C VAL A 38 6.33 -44.19 4.72
N LEU A 39 5.36 -44.96 5.22
CA LEU A 39 4.33 -44.44 6.12
C LEU A 39 4.92 -43.92 7.44
N SER A 40 5.93 -44.58 7.98
CA SER A 40 6.65 -44.11 9.17
C SER A 40 7.34 -42.76 8.91
N ILE A 41 8.05 -42.62 7.79
CA ILE A 41 8.71 -41.36 7.41
C ILE A 41 7.69 -40.23 7.19
N VAL A 42 6.59 -40.51 6.48
CA VAL A 42 5.51 -39.53 6.27
C VAL A 42 4.85 -39.12 7.59
N GLY A 43 4.65 -40.06 8.51
CA GLY A 43 4.12 -39.78 9.84
C GLY A 43 5.01 -38.82 10.64
N ILE A 44 6.32 -39.08 10.65
CA ILE A 44 7.30 -38.22 11.33
C ILE A 44 7.34 -36.82 10.70
N LEU A 45 7.38 -36.73 9.36
CA LEU A 45 7.38 -35.44 8.66
C LEU A 45 6.09 -34.65 8.90
N SER A 46 4.95 -35.32 8.91
CA SER A 46 3.65 -34.68 9.16
C SER A 46 3.55 -34.13 10.59
N ALA A 47 4.10 -34.85 11.57
CA ALA A 47 4.11 -34.41 12.96
C ALA A 47 4.88 -33.10 13.17
N ILE A 48 5.95 -32.86 12.41
CA ILE A 48 6.78 -31.64 12.49
C ILE A 48 6.18 -30.50 11.65
N ALA A 49 5.56 -30.80 10.51
CA ALA A 49 5.05 -29.78 9.60
C ALA A 49 3.78 -29.06 10.09
N VAL A 50 2.88 -29.76 10.79
CA VAL A 50 1.57 -29.21 11.21
C VAL A 50 1.68 -28.00 12.15
N PRO A 51 2.53 -27.99 13.20
CA PRO A 51 2.64 -26.84 14.11
C PRO A 51 3.13 -25.55 13.43
N ILE A 52 4.03 -25.67 12.44
CA ILE A 52 4.66 -24.51 11.77
C ILE A 52 3.62 -23.66 11.05
N ILE A 53 2.62 -24.28 10.43
CA ILE A 53 1.56 -23.59 9.67
C ILE A 53 0.72 -22.67 10.57
N ARG A 54 0.53 -23.02 11.86
CA ARG A 54 -0.24 -22.19 12.79
C ARG A 54 0.48 -20.90 13.18
N TRP A 55 1.81 -20.88 13.16
CA TRP A 55 2.58 -19.71 13.60
C TRP A 55 2.73 -18.65 12.50
N ILE A 56 2.70 -19.07 11.23
CA ILE A 56 2.85 -18.18 10.07
C ILE A 56 1.59 -17.33 9.84
N ASN A 57 0.42 -17.82 10.27
CA ASN A 57 -0.86 -17.16 10.02
C ASN A 57 -1.28 -16.32 11.22
N ASN A 58 -0.64 -15.17 11.42
CA ASN A 58 -1.14 -14.14 12.31
C ASN A 58 -1.97 -13.12 11.51
N PRO A 59 -3.30 -13.31 11.40
CA PRO A 59 -4.14 -12.48 10.52
C PRO A 59 -4.10 -11.00 10.91
N LEU A 60 -3.91 -10.69 12.19
CA LEU A 60 -3.85 -9.31 12.68
C LEU A 60 -2.57 -8.60 12.24
N GLN A 61 -1.44 -9.30 12.30
CA GLN A 61 -0.17 -8.78 11.81
C GLN A 61 -0.20 -8.59 10.29
N ASN A 62 -0.77 -9.55 9.55
CA ASN A 62 -0.91 -9.46 8.10
C ASN A 62 -1.82 -8.29 7.70
N ALA A 63 -2.96 -8.12 8.37
CA ALA A 63 -3.86 -6.97 8.16
C ALA A 63 -3.15 -5.64 8.45
N THR A 64 -2.33 -5.58 9.51
CA THR A 64 -1.56 -4.36 9.82
C THR A 64 -0.53 -4.03 8.73
N TYR A 65 0.17 -5.03 8.22
CA TYR A 65 1.09 -4.85 7.10
C TYR A 65 0.37 -4.50 5.79
N GLN A 66 -0.82 -5.04 5.57
CA GLN A 66 -1.66 -4.69 4.43
C GLN A 66 -2.08 -3.22 4.49
N VAL A 67 -2.64 -2.76 5.61
CA VAL A 67 -3.06 -1.35 5.78
C VAL A 67 -1.86 -0.41 5.68
N SER A 68 -0.77 -0.65 6.43
CA SER A 68 0.42 0.22 6.36
C SER A 68 1.06 0.22 4.96
N GLY A 69 1.08 -0.92 4.28
CA GLY A 69 1.53 -1.04 2.90
C GLY A 69 0.66 -0.26 1.91
N LEU A 70 -0.66 -0.38 2.04
CA LEU A 70 -1.65 0.35 1.24
C LEU A 70 -1.46 1.87 1.39
N LEU A 71 -1.36 2.36 2.63
CA LEU A 71 -1.15 3.78 2.93
C LEU A 71 0.17 4.28 2.34
N SER A 72 1.24 3.48 2.44
CA SER A 72 2.56 3.84 1.91
C SER A 72 2.57 3.86 0.38
N GLN A 73 1.87 2.92 -0.25
CA GLN A 73 1.68 2.86 -1.69
C GLN A 73 0.87 4.05 -2.18
N ALA A 74 -0.23 4.38 -1.52
CA ALA A 74 -1.07 5.53 -1.81
C ALA A 74 -0.29 6.85 -1.75
N ARG A 75 0.50 7.06 -0.70
CA ARG A 75 1.38 8.23 -0.59
C ARG A 75 2.41 8.29 -1.72
N SER A 76 3.12 7.17 -1.96
CA SER A 76 4.14 7.09 -3.02
C SER A 76 3.54 7.37 -4.40
N ARG A 77 2.31 6.91 -4.61
CA ARG A 77 1.56 7.12 -5.84
C ARG A 77 1.14 8.58 -5.99
N ALA A 78 0.57 9.21 -4.97
CA ALA A 78 0.20 10.63 -4.99
C ALA A 78 1.36 11.52 -5.45
N ILE A 79 2.57 11.22 -4.94
CA ILE A 79 3.82 11.87 -5.37
C ILE A 79 4.13 11.55 -6.84
N ALA A 80 4.11 10.27 -7.22
CA ALA A 80 4.49 9.82 -8.56
C ALA A 80 3.57 10.35 -9.67
N VAL A 81 2.27 10.43 -9.42
CA VAL A 81 1.28 10.94 -10.39
C VAL A 81 1.05 12.44 -10.26
N SER A 82 1.68 13.09 -9.28
CA SER A 82 1.50 14.51 -8.96
C SER A 82 0.03 14.91 -8.77
N SER A 83 -0.76 14.05 -8.15
CA SER A 83 -2.17 14.30 -7.86
C SER A 83 -2.52 13.84 -6.45
N ALA A 84 -3.59 14.41 -5.89
CA ALA A 84 -4.06 14.06 -4.57
C ALA A 84 -4.75 12.70 -4.59
N LEU A 85 -4.55 11.94 -3.52
CA LEU A 85 -5.12 10.62 -3.35
C LEU A 85 -5.73 10.52 -1.96
N ARG A 86 -6.99 10.11 -1.93
CA ARG A 86 -7.81 10.01 -0.73
C ARG A 86 -8.09 8.55 -0.39
N ILE A 87 -8.08 8.24 0.89
CA ILE A 87 -8.41 6.96 1.49
C ILE A 87 -9.45 7.22 2.58
N ARG A 88 -10.52 6.44 2.60
CA ARG A 88 -11.59 6.50 3.61
C ARG A 88 -12.24 5.14 3.79
N PRO A 89 -12.93 4.87 4.91
CA PRO A 89 -13.77 3.68 5.04
C PRO A 89 -14.87 3.63 3.97
N ASP A 90 -15.22 2.43 3.51
CA ASP A 90 -16.39 2.26 2.65
C ASP A 90 -17.67 2.47 3.49
N PRO A 91 -18.60 3.34 3.07
CA PRO A 91 -19.83 3.58 3.82
C PRO A 91 -20.75 2.34 3.92
N GLN A 92 -20.56 1.31 3.10
CA GLN A 92 -21.29 0.05 3.20
C GLN A 92 -20.66 -0.93 4.20
N ASP A 93 -19.35 -0.83 4.42
CA ASP A 93 -18.59 -1.71 5.33
C ASP A 93 -17.37 -0.98 5.91
N PRO A 94 -17.59 -0.01 6.83
CA PRO A 94 -16.54 0.88 7.30
C PRO A 94 -15.47 0.17 8.14
N THR A 95 -15.79 -1.01 8.67
CA THR A 95 -14.90 -1.76 9.56
C THR A 95 -13.94 -2.68 8.83
N ARG A 96 -14.16 -2.94 7.52
CA ARG A 96 -13.36 -3.92 6.76
C ARG A 96 -12.94 -3.47 5.38
N LEU A 97 -13.61 -2.50 4.78
CA LEU A 97 -13.37 -2.10 3.41
C LEU A 97 -12.88 -0.64 3.35
N LEU A 98 -11.80 -0.42 2.62
CA LEU A 98 -11.26 0.91 2.34
C LEU A 98 -11.56 1.33 0.90
N LEU A 99 -11.87 2.60 0.71
CA LEU A 99 -12.02 3.21 -0.61
C LEU A 99 -10.83 4.10 -0.89
N VAL A 100 -10.20 3.88 -2.04
CA VAL A 100 -9.10 4.70 -2.54
C VAL A 100 -9.53 5.45 -3.79
N GLU A 101 -9.50 6.77 -3.70
CA GLU A 101 -9.94 7.68 -4.75
C GLU A 101 -8.77 8.61 -5.13
N THR A 102 -8.61 8.87 -6.43
CA THR A 102 -7.66 9.86 -6.93
C THR A 102 -8.42 11.09 -7.42
N SER A 103 -7.82 12.26 -7.22
CA SER A 103 -8.26 13.53 -7.78
C SER A 103 -7.41 13.88 -8.99
N ASP A 104 -7.95 14.72 -9.88
CA ASP A 104 -7.19 15.36 -10.95
C ASP A 104 -6.38 16.58 -10.46
N THR A 105 -6.61 16.97 -9.21
CA THR A 105 -5.98 18.14 -8.58
C THR A 105 -4.81 17.73 -7.71
N ARG A 106 -3.94 18.70 -7.40
CA ARG A 106 -2.70 18.45 -6.64
C ARG A 106 -2.84 18.47 -5.12
N SER A 107 -3.95 19.02 -4.63
CA SER A 107 -4.17 19.33 -3.22
C SER A 107 -5.33 18.53 -2.64
N CYS A 108 -5.22 18.23 -1.34
CA CYS A 108 -6.26 17.61 -0.54
C CYS A 108 -7.35 18.59 -0.09
N ASP A 109 -6.96 19.86 0.00
CA ASP A 109 -7.84 20.90 0.53
C ASP A 109 -9.00 21.17 -0.42
N THR A 110 -10.20 21.30 0.13
CA THR A 110 -11.24 22.17 -0.46
C THR A 110 -10.81 23.62 -0.29
N SER A 111 -9.68 23.99 -0.88
CA SER A 111 -9.29 25.40 -0.88
C SER A 111 -10.41 26.17 -1.57
N SER A 112 -11.16 26.94 -0.79
CA SER A 112 -12.08 27.93 -1.30
C SER A 112 -11.54 29.32 -1.03
N THR A 113 -11.70 30.20 -2.00
CA THR A 113 -11.42 31.63 -1.88
C THR A 113 -12.62 32.39 -2.41
N GLU A 114 -12.64 33.70 -2.23
CA GLU A 114 -13.66 34.55 -2.84
C GLU A 114 -13.04 35.46 -3.91
N LEU A 115 -13.87 35.91 -4.85
CA LEU A 115 -13.52 36.99 -5.77
C LEU A 115 -13.33 38.32 -5.01
N ALA A 116 -12.15 38.90 -5.12
CA ALA A 116 -11.84 40.22 -4.54
C ALA A 116 -12.39 41.39 -5.40
N ALA A 117 -12.86 41.12 -6.61
CA ALA A 117 -13.49 42.12 -7.49
C ALA A 117 -14.54 41.46 -8.39
N ASN A 118 -15.46 42.26 -8.92
CA ASN A 118 -16.42 41.79 -9.94
C ASN A 118 -15.67 41.31 -11.19
N ALA A 119 -16.11 40.18 -11.75
CA ALA A 119 -15.59 39.62 -12.98
C ALA A 119 -16.71 39.56 -14.03
N THR A 120 -16.40 39.91 -15.28
CA THR A 120 -17.36 39.79 -16.40
C THR A 120 -17.30 38.41 -17.04
N ALA A 121 -18.31 38.05 -17.84
CA ALA A 121 -18.32 36.85 -18.70
C ALA A 121 -17.25 36.82 -19.82
N THR A 122 -16.27 37.72 -19.78
CA THR A 122 -15.12 37.73 -20.70
C THR A 122 -13.81 37.78 -19.93
N THR A 123 -13.87 37.79 -18.59
CA THR A 123 -12.70 37.88 -17.72
C THR A 123 -12.01 36.53 -17.67
N GLN A 124 -10.70 36.53 -17.90
CA GLN A 124 -9.81 35.38 -17.72
C GLN A 124 -8.90 35.53 -16.51
N GLU A 125 -8.63 36.77 -16.08
CA GLU A 125 -7.80 37.05 -14.90
C GLU A 125 -8.70 37.42 -13.72
N LEU A 126 -8.80 36.52 -12.77
CA LEU A 126 -9.63 36.67 -11.58
C LEU A 126 -8.80 37.20 -10.44
N LYS A 127 -9.19 38.36 -9.92
CA LYS A 127 -8.63 38.86 -8.67
C LYS A 127 -9.33 38.18 -7.51
N VAL A 128 -8.59 37.45 -6.69
CA VAL A 128 -9.10 36.66 -5.56
C VAL A 128 -8.55 37.18 -4.24
N VAL A 129 -9.19 36.79 -3.13
CA VAL A 129 -8.70 37.10 -1.79
C VAL A 129 -7.36 36.41 -1.53
N SER A 130 -7.26 35.12 -1.88
CA SER A 130 -6.04 34.32 -1.73
C SER A 130 -5.89 33.35 -2.90
N VAL A 131 -4.65 33.17 -3.37
CA VAL A 131 -4.29 32.10 -4.34
C VAL A 131 -3.69 30.87 -3.65
N GLN A 132 -3.61 30.87 -2.32
CA GLN A 132 -3.08 29.76 -1.55
C GLN A 132 -3.92 28.51 -1.81
N GLY A 133 -3.28 27.39 -2.14
CA GLY A 133 -3.95 26.11 -2.41
C GLY A 133 -4.35 25.88 -3.87
N PHE A 134 -4.28 26.91 -4.73
CA PHE A 134 -4.55 26.78 -6.17
C PHE A 134 -3.26 26.61 -6.97
N ALA A 135 -3.25 25.65 -7.89
CA ALA A 135 -2.14 25.33 -8.77
C ALA A 135 -2.57 25.30 -10.25
N PRO A 136 -1.64 25.53 -11.19
CA PRO A 136 -1.87 25.26 -12.61
C PRO A 136 -2.37 23.84 -12.85
N GLY A 137 -3.47 23.73 -13.59
CA GLY A 137 -4.18 22.48 -13.89
C GLY A 137 -5.42 22.23 -13.03
N ASP A 138 -5.60 22.96 -11.92
CA ASP A 138 -6.78 22.75 -11.07
C ASP A 138 -8.07 23.19 -11.77
N HIS A 139 -9.12 22.41 -11.58
CA HIS A 139 -10.46 22.68 -12.08
C HIS A 139 -11.24 23.44 -11.00
N LEU A 140 -11.93 24.53 -11.37
CA LEU A 140 -12.60 25.44 -10.45
C LEU A 140 -14.09 25.53 -10.69
N THR A 141 -14.85 25.63 -9.60
CA THR A 141 -16.20 26.18 -9.56
C THR A 141 -16.13 27.64 -9.15
N ILE A 142 -16.85 28.53 -9.85
CA ILE A 142 -16.76 29.98 -9.63
C ILE A 142 -18.17 30.55 -9.54
N GLY A 143 -18.67 30.76 -8.34
CA GLY A 143 -20.00 31.29 -8.08
C GLY A 143 -21.09 30.53 -8.85
N SER A 144 -21.78 31.23 -9.76
CA SER A 144 -22.84 30.66 -10.58
C SER A 144 -22.40 30.26 -12.00
N ASP A 145 -21.10 30.17 -12.26
CA ASP A 145 -20.59 29.82 -13.58
C ASP A 145 -20.74 28.33 -13.85
N GLU A 146 -21.40 27.99 -14.95
CA GLU A 146 -21.64 26.59 -15.36
C GLU A 146 -20.45 26.00 -16.13
N ASN A 147 -19.49 26.84 -16.52
CA ASN A 147 -18.31 26.39 -17.25
C ASN A 147 -17.29 25.76 -16.31
N GLU A 148 -16.67 24.69 -16.79
CA GLU A 148 -15.47 24.15 -16.17
C GLU A 148 -14.29 25.10 -16.45
N ASN A 149 -13.76 25.68 -15.38
CA ASN A 149 -12.68 26.65 -15.44
C ASN A 149 -11.38 25.98 -14.99
N ILE A 150 -10.34 26.02 -15.82
CA ILE A 150 -9.02 25.43 -15.50
C ILE A 150 -8.04 26.56 -15.17
N VAL A 151 -7.29 26.42 -14.08
CA VAL A 151 -6.21 27.34 -13.71
C VAL A 151 -5.02 27.16 -14.66
N LEU A 152 -4.63 28.21 -15.37
CA LEU A 152 -3.38 28.23 -16.15
C LEU A 152 -2.20 28.69 -15.30
N THR A 153 -2.37 29.79 -14.57
CA THR A 153 -1.34 30.38 -13.73
C THR A 153 -1.94 31.02 -12.49
N THR A 154 -1.16 31.04 -11.40
CA THR A 154 -1.48 31.79 -10.19
C THR A 154 -0.36 32.80 -9.91
N ASP A 155 -0.71 34.01 -9.50
CA ASP A 155 0.23 35.04 -9.07
C ASP A 155 -0.08 35.48 -7.65
N SER A 156 0.77 35.06 -6.71
CA SER A 156 0.64 35.38 -5.28
C SER A 156 0.93 36.83 -4.94
N ARG A 157 1.60 37.59 -5.81
CA ARG A 157 1.87 39.02 -5.57
C ARG A 157 0.66 39.89 -5.85
N SER A 158 -0.13 39.51 -6.85
CA SER A 158 -1.34 40.22 -7.26
C SER A 158 -2.63 39.57 -6.78
N SER A 159 -2.54 38.38 -6.16
CA SER A 159 -3.66 37.50 -5.85
C SER A 159 -4.55 37.28 -7.07
N THR A 160 -3.94 36.90 -8.19
CA THR A 160 -4.64 36.69 -9.46
C THR A 160 -4.57 35.23 -9.89
N ILE A 161 -5.71 34.69 -10.33
CA ILE A 161 -5.83 33.38 -10.99
C ILE A 161 -6.14 33.63 -12.47
N THR A 162 -5.32 33.09 -13.36
CA THR A 162 -5.58 33.16 -14.81
C THR A 162 -6.23 31.85 -15.26
N LEU A 163 -7.39 31.96 -15.88
CA LEU A 163 -8.19 30.85 -16.39
C LEU A 163 -7.84 30.49 -17.83
N GLY A 164 -8.02 29.22 -18.18
CA GLY A 164 -7.85 28.71 -19.55
C GLY A 164 -8.93 29.17 -20.53
N LYS A 165 -10.10 29.56 -20.02
CA LYS A 165 -11.22 30.12 -20.76
C LYS A 165 -11.79 31.30 -19.98
N ALA A 166 -12.43 32.22 -20.69
CA ALA A 166 -13.15 33.29 -20.01
C ALA A 166 -14.38 32.72 -19.27
N LEU A 167 -14.77 33.36 -18.17
CA LEU A 167 -16.01 33.02 -17.45
C LEU A 167 -17.21 33.00 -18.41
N GLY A 168 -18.17 32.10 -18.23
CA GLY A 168 -19.40 32.09 -19.03
C GLY A 168 -20.42 33.14 -18.57
N THR A 169 -20.29 33.58 -17.33
CA THR A 169 -21.24 34.44 -16.63
C THR A 169 -20.50 35.53 -15.84
N ALA A 170 -21.15 36.68 -15.65
CA ALA A 170 -20.59 37.72 -14.78
C ALA A 170 -20.75 37.32 -13.31
N GLN A 171 -19.69 37.49 -12.53
CA GLN A 171 -19.63 37.13 -11.11
C GLN A 171 -19.36 38.38 -10.27
N ASN A 172 -20.05 38.51 -9.15
CA ASN A 172 -19.83 39.62 -8.23
C ASN A 172 -18.63 39.34 -7.32
N SER A 173 -18.03 40.38 -6.77
CA SER A 173 -17.09 40.26 -5.66
C SER A 173 -17.74 39.51 -4.49
N GLY A 174 -16.98 38.65 -3.82
CA GLY A 174 -17.47 37.76 -2.77
C GLY A 174 -18.00 36.43 -3.30
N ALA A 175 -18.07 36.21 -4.62
CA ALA A 175 -18.44 34.90 -5.15
C ALA A 175 -17.37 33.86 -4.78
N GLU A 176 -17.81 32.72 -4.26
CA GLU A 176 -16.96 31.62 -3.86
C GLU A 176 -16.31 30.97 -5.09
N ILE A 177 -15.01 30.70 -4.97
CA ILE A 177 -14.19 29.95 -5.89
C ILE A 177 -13.76 28.70 -5.15
N GLY A 178 -14.27 27.55 -5.56
CA GLY A 178 -13.88 26.26 -5.02
C GLY A 178 -13.10 25.46 -6.05
N ILE A 179 -12.26 24.54 -5.59
CA ILE A 179 -11.71 23.50 -6.46
C ILE A 179 -12.83 22.47 -6.73
N LEU A 180 -13.12 22.22 -8.01
CA LEU A 180 -14.03 21.17 -8.42
C LEU A 180 -13.38 19.81 -8.12
N LYS A 181 -13.84 19.16 -7.06
CA LYS A 181 -13.36 17.83 -6.65
C LYS A 181 -13.88 16.76 -7.62
N THR A 182 -13.02 16.28 -8.52
CA THR A 182 -13.30 15.12 -9.39
C THR A 182 -12.68 13.85 -8.82
N TRP A 183 -13.10 13.46 -7.61
CA TRP A 183 -12.66 12.19 -7.02
C TRP A 183 -13.18 11.01 -7.84
N ARG A 184 -12.29 10.09 -8.17
CA ARG A 184 -12.60 8.88 -8.93
C ARG A 184 -11.89 7.69 -8.28
N ASN A 185 -12.56 6.55 -8.22
CA ASN A 185 -11.94 5.32 -7.71
C ASN A 185 -10.64 5.02 -8.48
N ASP A 186 -9.55 4.84 -7.75
CA ASP A 186 -8.27 4.53 -8.35
C ASP A 186 -8.20 3.03 -8.70
N ARG A 187 -8.25 2.73 -10.00
CA ARG A 187 -8.31 1.35 -10.52
C ARG A 187 -7.01 0.55 -10.35
N THR A 188 -5.96 1.15 -9.82
CA THR A 188 -4.69 0.45 -9.62
C THR A 188 -4.58 -0.23 -8.27
N PHE A 189 -5.48 0.10 -7.35
CA PHE A 189 -5.68 -0.67 -6.13
C PHE A 189 -6.65 -1.79 -6.44
N PHE A 190 -6.21 -3.01 -6.18
CA PHE A 190 -7.06 -4.18 -6.35
C PHE A 190 -8.05 -4.27 -5.19
N ALA A 191 -9.25 -4.80 -5.45
CA ALA A 191 -10.28 -4.89 -4.42
C ALA A 191 -9.82 -5.76 -3.24
N GLU A 192 -9.02 -6.78 -3.52
CA GLU A 192 -8.45 -7.70 -2.54
C GLU A 192 -7.46 -7.01 -1.58
N ASP A 193 -6.80 -5.94 -2.01
CA ASP A 193 -5.88 -5.17 -1.17
C ASP A 193 -6.64 -4.20 -0.25
N LEU A 194 -7.89 -3.89 -0.58
CA LEU A 194 -8.75 -2.94 0.12
C LEU A 194 -9.69 -3.60 1.16
N GLU A 195 -9.85 -4.91 1.09
CA GLU A 195 -10.69 -5.71 1.97
C GLU A 195 -9.85 -6.41 3.05
N LEU A 196 -10.23 -6.21 4.31
CA LEU A 196 -9.65 -6.89 5.46
C LEU A 196 -10.33 -8.25 5.68
N SER A 197 -9.60 -9.20 6.28
CA SER A 197 -10.16 -10.50 6.63
C SER A 197 -11.34 -10.37 7.61
N ASP A 198 -12.38 -11.21 7.43
CA ASP A 198 -13.60 -11.25 8.27
C ASP A 198 -13.39 -11.31 9.79
N ASN A 199 -12.21 -11.73 10.25
CA ASN A 199 -11.91 -11.84 11.68
C ASN A 199 -11.22 -10.60 12.26
N ILE A 200 -11.05 -9.54 11.45
CA ILE A 200 -10.38 -8.30 11.80
C ILE A 200 -11.36 -7.14 11.67
N ALA A 201 -11.52 -6.39 12.75
CA ALA A 201 -12.24 -5.13 12.76
C ALA A 201 -11.24 -3.97 12.76
N MET A 202 -11.55 -2.94 12.00
CA MET A 202 -10.83 -1.68 11.97
C MET A 202 -11.65 -0.60 12.69
N GLU A 203 -11.00 0.12 13.59
CA GLU A 203 -11.54 1.28 14.30
C GLU A 203 -10.56 2.44 14.18
N SER A 204 -11.05 3.67 14.13
CA SER A 204 -10.22 4.88 14.09
C SER A 204 -10.50 5.75 15.31
N ASN A 205 -9.50 6.52 15.76
CA ASN A 205 -9.69 7.55 16.78
C ASN A 205 -10.68 8.66 16.35
N LEU A 206 -10.99 8.75 15.05
CA LEU A 206 -11.89 9.73 14.46
C LEU A 206 -13.28 9.18 14.10
N GLY A 207 -13.61 7.94 14.48
CA GLY A 207 -14.89 7.30 14.12
C GLY A 207 -14.86 6.61 12.76
N ASP A 208 -16.00 6.54 12.06
CA ASP A 208 -16.18 5.77 10.82
C ASP A 208 -16.16 6.63 9.54
N ASP A 209 -16.16 7.96 9.68
CA ASP A 209 -16.29 8.94 8.60
C ASP A 209 -14.98 9.68 8.30
N TRP A 210 -13.85 9.17 8.79
CA TRP A 210 -12.55 9.77 8.54
C TRP A 210 -12.15 9.67 7.06
N GLU A 211 -11.39 10.67 6.64
CA GLU A 211 -10.84 10.85 5.32
C GLU A 211 -9.35 11.19 5.48
N LEU A 212 -8.49 10.35 4.94
CA LEU A 212 -7.06 10.59 4.84
C LEU A 212 -6.72 10.95 3.40
N CYS A 213 -6.13 12.12 3.19
CA CYS A 213 -5.68 12.53 1.87
C CYS A 213 -4.18 12.80 1.83
N PHE A 214 -3.49 12.23 0.85
CA PHE A 214 -2.12 12.56 0.50
C PHE A 214 -2.09 13.53 -0.68
N ASP A 215 -1.45 14.69 -0.50
CA ASP A 215 -1.27 15.66 -1.58
C ASP A 215 -0.17 15.18 -2.57
N SER A 216 0.04 15.94 -3.65
CA SER A 216 1.09 15.64 -4.63
C SER A 216 2.53 15.70 -4.09
N ARG A 217 2.73 16.16 -2.84
CA ARG A 217 4.00 16.16 -2.12
C ARG A 217 4.07 15.02 -1.10
N GLY A 218 3.00 14.24 -0.95
CA GLY A 218 2.90 13.15 0.03
C GLY A 218 2.70 13.64 1.45
N ILE A 219 2.21 14.87 1.66
CA ILE A 219 1.78 15.38 2.96
C ILE A 219 0.36 14.87 3.23
N ALA A 220 0.11 14.39 4.45
CA ALA A 220 -1.19 13.86 4.84
C ALA A 220 -2.07 14.97 5.43
N THR A 221 -3.29 15.09 4.94
CA THR A 221 -4.37 15.88 5.54
C THR A 221 -5.44 14.92 6.01
N ILE A 222 -5.85 15.07 7.26
CA ILE A 222 -6.85 14.22 7.90
C ILE A 222 -8.09 15.06 8.13
N SER A 223 -9.25 14.54 7.79
CA SER A 223 -10.54 15.20 7.99
C SER A 223 -11.62 14.20 8.33
N ASP A 224 -12.73 14.68 8.86
CA ASP A 224 -13.98 13.94 9.04
C ASP A 224 -15.18 14.82 8.67
N SER A 225 -16.40 14.47 9.10
CA SER A 225 -17.60 15.27 8.83
C SER A 225 -17.57 16.69 9.42
N ASP A 226 -16.75 16.96 10.45
CA ASP A 226 -16.59 18.30 11.03
C ASP A 226 -15.50 19.13 10.32
N GLY A 227 -14.68 18.51 9.47
CA GLY A 227 -13.66 19.18 8.67
C GLY A 227 -12.25 18.66 8.94
N VAL A 228 -11.23 19.49 8.66
CA VAL A 228 -9.82 19.12 8.81
C VAL A 228 -9.43 19.05 10.29
N ARG A 229 -8.76 17.96 10.67
CA ARG A 229 -8.29 17.70 12.03
C ARG A 229 -6.80 18.00 12.17
N GLU A 230 -6.39 18.48 13.35
CA GLU A 230 -4.99 18.73 13.71
C GLU A 230 -4.29 17.50 14.32
N GLU A 231 -5.06 16.46 14.64
CA GLU A 231 -4.55 15.23 15.25
C GLU A 231 -4.10 14.20 14.21
N ASP A 232 -3.25 13.27 14.66
CA ASP A 232 -2.80 12.15 13.84
C ASP A 232 -3.92 11.11 13.71
N LEU A 233 -3.95 10.41 12.58
CA LEU A 233 -4.91 9.34 12.35
C LEU A 233 -4.36 8.06 12.96
N GLU A 234 -5.08 7.50 13.93
CA GLU A 234 -4.77 6.23 14.56
C GLU A 234 -5.81 5.19 14.15
N ILE A 235 -5.39 4.22 13.36
CA ILE A 235 -6.21 3.08 12.94
C ILE A 235 -5.85 1.89 13.83
N THR A 236 -6.79 1.45 14.65
CA THR A 236 -6.68 0.27 15.49
C THR A 236 -7.33 -0.92 14.79
N LEU A 237 -6.53 -1.96 14.56
CA LEU A 237 -6.98 -3.25 14.06
C LEU A 237 -7.11 -4.20 15.25
N ALA A 238 -8.25 -4.86 15.40
CA ALA A 238 -8.50 -5.81 16.48
C ALA A 238 -9.09 -7.11 15.95
N THR A 239 -8.82 -8.21 16.66
CA THR A 239 -9.51 -9.49 16.41
C THR A 239 -10.42 -9.82 17.58
N GLU A 240 -11.66 -10.19 17.29
CA GLU A 240 -12.66 -10.53 18.31
C GLU A 240 -12.19 -11.65 19.24
N LYS A 241 -11.41 -12.60 18.71
CA LYS A 241 -11.03 -13.83 19.42
C LYS A 241 -9.97 -13.65 20.50
N ASN A 242 -8.99 -12.78 20.26
CA ASN A 242 -7.75 -12.76 21.06
C ASN A 242 -7.57 -11.49 21.90
N LYS A 243 -8.51 -10.53 21.81
CA LYS A 243 -8.40 -9.20 22.47
C LYS A 243 -7.07 -8.49 22.22
N LYS A 244 -6.35 -8.84 21.14
CA LYS A 244 -5.10 -8.19 20.73
C LYS A 244 -5.46 -7.12 19.72
N ALA A 245 -4.79 -5.98 19.84
CA ALA A 245 -4.96 -4.84 18.94
C ALA A 245 -3.61 -4.39 18.39
N TRP A 246 -3.57 -3.98 17.13
CA TRP A 246 -2.41 -3.40 16.47
C TRP A 246 -2.81 -2.02 15.97
N LYS A 247 -1.91 -1.04 16.07
CA LYS A 247 -2.20 0.34 15.69
C LYS A 247 -1.34 0.75 14.50
N VAL A 248 -1.95 1.39 13.51
CA VAL A 248 -1.28 2.11 12.43
C VAL A 248 -1.51 3.60 12.66
N VAL A 249 -0.43 4.37 12.71
CA VAL A 249 -0.48 5.82 12.93
C VAL A 249 -0.03 6.53 11.66
N VAL A 250 -0.85 7.45 11.17
CA VAL A 250 -0.51 8.34 10.06
C VAL A 250 -0.38 9.75 10.58
N PHE A 251 0.85 10.26 10.53
CA PHE A 251 1.16 11.62 10.93
C PHE A 251 0.83 12.59 9.80
N GLN A 252 0.48 13.84 10.14
CA GLN A 252 0.20 14.89 9.15
C GLN A 252 1.35 15.14 8.15
N GLY A 253 2.60 14.83 8.54
CA GLY A 253 3.76 14.86 7.63
C GLY A 253 3.76 13.75 6.55
N GLY A 254 2.77 12.86 6.54
CA GLY A 254 2.70 11.68 5.67
C GLY A 254 3.59 10.51 6.11
N MET A 255 4.17 10.59 7.32
CA MET A 255 4.85 9.45 7.91
C MET A 255 3.81 8.42 8.37
N ILE A 256 4.10 7.14 8.13
CA ILE A 256 3.23 6.02 8.50
C ILE A 256 4.07 5.13 9.42
N ASP A 257 3.54 4.85 10.60
CA ASP A 257 4.16 3.96 11.59
C ASP A 257 3.17 2.87 12.01
N SER A 258 3.68 1.72 12.41
CA SER A 258 2.88 0.60 12.91
C SER A 258 3.39 0.19 14.29
N VAL A 259 2.55 0.31 15.31
CA VAL A 259 2.91 0.02 16.70
C VAL A 259 2.04 -1.12 17.22
N ILE A 260 2.69 -2.11 17.85
CA ILE A 260 2.00 -3.19 18.53
C ILE A 260 1.50 -2.65 19.87
N VAL A 261 0.19 -2.55 20.05
CA VAL A 261 -0.42 -2.16 21.31
C VAL A 261 -0.74 -3.43 22.10
N GLN A 262 0.01 -3.69 23.17
CA GLN A 262 -0.42 -4.73 24.11
C GLN A 262 -1.72 -4.26 24.76
N ALA A 263 -2.77 -5.06 24.65
CA ALA A 263 -4.03 -4.77 25.33
C ALA A 263 -3.73 -4.60 26.81
N LEU A 264 -4.13 -3.44 27.36
CA LEU A 264 -4.09 -3.20 28.79
C LEU A 264 -4.96 -4.27 29.45
N GLU A 265 -4.30 -5.24 30.11
CA GLU A 265 -4.97 -6.25 30.92
C GLU A 265 -5.75 -5.53 32.03
N GLY A 266 -7.05 -5.28 31.81
CA GLY A 266 -7.90 -4.68 32.84
C GLY A 266 -9.22 -4.08 32.39
N GLU A 267 -9.37 -3.66 31.13
CA GLU A 267 -10.63 -3.05 30.68
C GLU A 267 -11.54 -4.11 30.06
N THR A 268 -12.49 -4.58 30.86
CA THR A 268 -13.55 -5.46 30.37
C THR A 268 -14.49 -4.59 29.55
N ILE A 269 -14.38 -4.66 28.22
CA ILE A 269 -15.38 -4.05 27.32
C ILE A 269 -16.71 -4.70 27.67
N GLU A 270 -17.61 -3.95 28.33
CA GLU A 270 -18.97 -4.42 28.57
C GLU A 270 -19.64 -4.63 27.20
N PRO A 271 -20.17 -5.83 26.91
CA PRO A 271 -20.84 -6.07 25.65
C PRO A 271 -22.01 -5.10 25.50
N SER A 272 -22.07 -4.44 24.34
CA SER A 272 -23.12 -3.49 23.99
C SER A 272 -24.51 -4.08 24.27
N PRO A 273 -25.36 -3.42 25.07
CA PRO A 273 -26.63 -3.98 25.52
C PRO A 273 -27.72 -3.79 24.47
N ASP A 274 -27.61 -4.41 23.29
CA ASP A 274 -28.75 -4.46 22.34
C ASP A 274 -28.75 -5.60 21.32
N LEU A 275 -28.29 -6.79 21.70
CA LEU A 275 -28.62 -8.00 20.96
C LEU A 275 -29.52 -8.88 21.83
N SER A 276 -30.80 -8.86 21.49
CA SER A 276 -31.81 -9.76 22.04
C SER A 276 -31.35 -11.21 21.84
N PRO A 277 -31.37 -12.06 22.88
CA PRO A 277 -30.89 -13.43 22.77
C PRO A 277 -31.74 -14.22 21.77
N ASP A 278 -31.09 -14.81 20.78
CA ASP A 278 -31.70 -15.79 19.90
C ASP A 278 -32.26 -16.98 20.70
N PRO A 279 -33.38 -17.58 20.25
CA PRO A 279 -34.01 -18.70 20.95
C PRO A 279 -33.09 -19.92 21.00
N PRO A 280 -33.15 -20.72 22.08
CA PRO A 280 -32.20 -21.79 22.33
C PRO A 280 -32.26 -22.87 21.26
N GLU A 281 -31.13 -23.08 20.60
CA GLU A 281 -30.86 -24.23 19.73
C GLU A 281 -30.69 -25.47 20.62
N ASN A 282 -31.46 -26.52 20.33
CA ASN A 282 -31.48 -27.76 21.09
C ASN A 282 -30.17 -28.53 20.87
N ASN A 283 -29.27 -28.52 21.85
CA ASN A 283 -28.08 -29.36 21.87
C ASN A 283 -28.44 -30.81 22.20
N GLU A 284 -28.15 -31.70 21.26
CA GLU A 284 -28.08 -33.14 21.50
C GLU A 284 -26.82 -33.47 22.32
N GLU A 285 -27.02 -34.38 23.27
CA GLU A 285 -26.12 -34.77 24.35
C GLU A 285 -25.04 -35.75 23.82
N GLU A 286 -23.82 -35.26 23.59
CA GLU A 286 -22.65 -36.12 23.37
C GLU A 286 -21.88 -36.36 24.67
N THR A 287 -21.61 -37.63 24.95
CA THR A 287 -20.99 -38.13 26.17
C THR A 287 -19.46 -37.97 26.18
N PRO A 288 -18.81 -37.82 27.36
CA PRO A 288 -17.37 -37.56 27.42
C PRO A 288 -16.55 -38.86 27.28
N ILE A 289 -15.54 -38.84 26.41
CA ILE A 289 -14.49 -39.86 26.33
C ILE A 289 -13.34 -39.40 27.24
N GLU A 290 -13.03 -40.19 28.27
CA GLU A 290 -11.86 -40.01 29.14
C GLU A 290 -10.56 -40.37 28.40
N VAL A 291 -9.59 -39.45 28.39
CA VAL A 291 -8.22 -39.66 27.90
C VAL A 291 -7.26 -39.64 29.10
N PRO A 292 -6.40 -40.66 29.29
CA PRO A 292 -5.43 -40.66 30.37
C PRO A 292 -4.25 -39.73 30.06
N THR A 293 -3.80 -39.03 31.10
CA THR A 293 -2.64 -38.15 31.13
C THR A 293 -1.38 -38.99 31.39
N GLU A 294 -0.45 -39.01 30.43
CA GLU A 294 0.92 -39.48 30.67
C GLU A 294 1.85 -38.29 30.90
N GLU A 295 2.46 -38.31 32.08
CA GLU A 295 3.52 -37.46 32.60
C GLU A 295 4.85 -37.90 31.96
N ASN A 296 5.47 -37.03 31.16
CA ASN A 296 6.84 -37.21 30.70
C ASN A 296 7.66 -35.99 31.11
N ASP A 297 8.45 -36.19 32.16
CA ASP A 297 9.61 -35.37 32.50
C ASP A 297 10.73 -35.69 31.51
N ASP A 298 11.16 -34.73 30.70
CA ASP A 298 12.46 -34.81 30.04
C ASP A 298 13.16 -33.45 29.98
N VAL A 299 14.36 -33.47 30.52
CA VAL A 299 15.31 -32.36 30.70
C VAL A 299 15.99 -32.06 29.36
N ALA A 300 15.69 -30.90 28.75
CA ALA A 300 16.42 -30.41 27.59
C ALA A 300 17.57 -29.49 28.01
N SER A 301 18.79 -29.86 27.58
CA SER A 301 20.02 -29.11 27.74
C SER A 301 19.97 -27.76 27.03
N GLY A 302 20.22 -26.67 27.78
CA GLY A 302 20.29 -25.32 27.23
C GLY A 302 21.54 -25.11 26.36
N ALA A 303 21.33 -24.78 25.09
CA ALA A 303 22.33 -24.07 24.29
C ALA A 303 22.24 -22.58 24.63
N LYS A 304 23.36 -22.02 25.09
CA LYS A 304 23.46 -20.61 25.46
C LYS A 304 23.78 -19.79 24.21
N LEU A 305 22.83 -18.97 23.77
CA LEU A 305 23.03 -17.99 22.70
C LEU A 305 23.55 -16.69 23.36
N GLU A 306 24.77 -16.26 23.04
CA GLU A 306 25.26 -14.94 23.45
C GLU A 306 25.17 -13.98 22.26
N VAL A 307 24.39 -12.91 22.42
CA VAL A 307 24.23 -11.86 21.42
C VAL A 307 25.07 -10.66 21.88
N GLY A 308 26.09 -10.32 21.10
CA GLY A 308 26.91 -9.13 21.30
C GLY A 308 26.44 -7.99 20.38
N ILE A 309 26.32 -6.79 20.95
CA ILE A 309 26.11 -5.54 20.20
C ILE A 309 27.39 -4.72 20.37
N ASP A 310 28.06 -4.38 19.28
CA ASP A 310 29.24 -3.54 19.31
C ASP A 310 28.88 -2.04 19.42
N GLN A 311 29.91 -1.20 19.57
CA GLN A 311 29.75 0.25 19.74
C GLN A 311 29.25 0.97 18.47
N GLU A 312 29.09 0.26 17.36
CA GLU A 312 28.56 0.78 16.09
C GLU A 312 27.13 0.27 15.81
N GLY A 313 26.56 -0.53 16.72
CA GLY A 313 25.18 -1.01 16.62
C GLY A 313 25.01 -2.19 15.67
N ILE A 314 26.08 -2.88 15.30
CA ILE A 314 26.02 -4.05 14.42
C ILE A 314 25.84 -5.30 15.27
N VAL A 315 24.75 -6.03 15.00
CA VAL A 315 24.46 -7.31 15.66
C VAL A 315 25.22 -8.41 14.93
N THR A 316 26.17 -9.03 15.61
CA THR A 316 26.88 -10.23 15.13
C THR A 316 26.39 -11.45 15.89
N ILE A 317 26.03 -12.50 15.14
CA ILE A 317 25.62 -13.80 15.69
C ILE A 317 26.71 -14.79 15.32
N GLU A 318 27.55 -15.15 16.28
CA GLU A 318 28.54 -16.21 16.10
C GLU A 318 27.86 -17.56 16.35
N THR A 319 27.85 -18.42 15.33
CA THR A 319 27.49 -19.83 15.46
C THR A 319 28.75 -20.65 15.28
N ASP A 320 29.15 -21.38 16.34
CA ASP A 320 30.26 -22.33 16.27
C ASP A 320 29.93 -23.43 15.24
N GLY A 321 30.55 -23.34 14.07
CA GLY A 321 30.35 -24.26 12.95
C GLY A 321 31.68 -24.53 12.25
N ASP A 322 32.10 -25.80 12.33
CA ASP A 322 33.34 -26.35 11.83
C ASP A 322 33.67 -26.01 10.36
N GLU A 323 34.97 -25.82 10.17
CA GLU A 323 35.72 -25.50 8.96
C GLU A 323 35.54 -26.58 7.87
N SER A 324 35.10 -26.17 6.67
CA SER A 324 35.30 -26.98 5.46
C SER A 324 35.56 -26.12 4.23
N ASP A 325 36.73 -26.37 3.63
CA ASP A 325 37.29 -25.77 2.43
C ASP A 325 36.39 -25.84 1.18
N GLY A 326 36.43 -24.81 0.33
CA GLY A 326 36.01 -24.97 -1.07
C GLY A 326 35.74 -23.72 -1.91
N ALA A 327 36.73 -23.35 -2.72
CA ALA A 327 36.61 -22.83 -4.10
C ALA A 327 36.01 -21.42 -4.38
N ASN A 328 36.91 -20.45 -4.45
CA ASN A 328 37.24 -19.61 -5.63
C ASN A 328 36.13 -19.31 -6.67
N SER A 329 35.62 -18.07 -6.70
CA SER A 329 35.42 -17.35 -7.96
C SER A 329 35.68 -15.84 -7.77
N GLN A 330 36.81 -15.38 -8.28
CA GLN A 330 37.04 -13.98 -8.63
C GLN A 330 36.38 -13.71 -9.99
N ASN A 331 35.56 -12.66 -10.10
CA ASN A 331 35.67 -11.71 -11.21
C ASN A 331 34.77 -10.47 -11.05
N GLN A 332 35.45 -9.32 -11.17
CA GLN A 332 35.01 -8.06 -11.77
C GLN A 332 33.97 -7.19 -11.05
N ALA A 333 34.45 -6.43 -10.06
CA ALA A 333 33.96 -5.08 -9.78
C ALA A 333 35.13 -4.09 -9.97
N GLY A 334 35.33 -3.62 -11.20
CA GLY A 334 36.35 -2.65 -11.56
C GLY A 334 35.79 -1.25 -11.69
N ASN A 335 36.25 -0.36 -10.82
CA ASN A 335 36.52 1.08 -11.01
C ASN A 335 35.56 1.91 -11.87
N ARG A 336 34.69 2.71 -11.20
CA ARG A 336 34.34 4.06 -11.65
C ARG A 336 34.13 4.99 -10.45
N ALA A 337 35.22 5.43 -9.83
CA ALA A 337 35.23 6.68 -9.09
C ALA A 337 35.60 7.78 -10.08
N ALA A 338 34.67 8.69 -10.36
CA ALA A 338 34.97 9.90 -11.12
C ALA A 338 35.83 10.81 -10.23
N SER A 339 37.10 11.00 -10.61
CA SER A 339 37.99 11.94 -9.95
C SER A 339 37.62 13.36 -10.38
N CYS A 340 37.13 14.20 -9.46
CA CYS A 340 36.96 15.64 -9.65
C CYS A 340 38.29 16.41 -9.42
N GLU A 341 39.46 15.77 -9.57
CA GLU A 341 40.75 16.44 -9.43
C GLU A 341 41.05 17.35 -10.63
N GLY A 342 41.18 18.65 -10.36
CA GLY A 342 41.57 19.67 -11.34
C GLY A 342 40.58 20.83 -11.48
N LEU A 343 39.39 20.74 -10.89
CA LEU A 343 38.37 21.80 -10.98
C LEU A 343 38.51 22.80 -9.82
N THR A 344 38.45 24.10 -10.14
CA THR A 344 38.45 25.20 -9.15
C THR A 344 37.22 26.08 -9.34
N GLY A 345 36.50 26.39 -8.26
CA GLY A 345 35.33 27.26 -8.28
C GLY A 345 34.01 26.49 -8.39
N GLN A 346 32.99 27.10 -9.00
CA GLN A 346 31.61 26.58 -9.03
C GLN A 346 31.50 25.17 -9.64
N GLU A 347 32.36 24.83 -10.60
CA GLU A 347 32.38 23.52 -11.27
C GLU A 347 32.70 22.36 -10.31
N LYS A 348 33.47 22.60 -9.24
CA LYS A 348 33.74 21.59 -8.22
C LYS A 348 32.52 21.34 -7.33
N SER A 349 31.75 22.38 -7.00
CA SER A 349 30.55 22.23 -6.15
C SER A 349 29.44 21.43 -6.83
N GLN A 350 29.39 21.46 -8.16
CA GLN A 350 28.39 20.73 -8.95
C GLN A 350 28.80 19.27 -9.18
N CYS A 351 30.11 19.00 -9.32
CA CYS A 351 30.67 17.63 -9.35
C CYS A 351 30.41 16.88 -8.02
N GLU A 352 30.45 17.59 -6.88
CA GLU A 352 30.20 17.02 -5.55
C GLU A 352 28.71 16.88 -5.22
N SER A 353 27.82 17.74 -5.73
CA SER A 353 26.37 17.66 -5.47
C SER A 353 25.68 16.52 -6.21
N ASP A 354 26.15 16.20 -7.41
CA ASP A 354 25.46 15.25 -8.30
C ASP A 354 25.88 13.78 -8.03
N GLY A 355 26.98 13.58 -7.30
CA GLY A 355 27.47 12.25 -6.90
C GLY A 355 26.68 11.59 -5.77
N ALA A 356 25.81 12.32 -5.08
CA ALA A 356 25.06 11.81 -3.93
C ALA A 356 23.66 11.26 -4.27
N ASN A 357 23.15 11.40 -5.50
CA ASN A 357 21.76 11.08 -5.82
C ASN A 357 21.52 10.22 -7.08
N SER A 358 22.52 9.47 -7.55
CA SER A 358 22.40 8.69 -8.80
C SER A 358 22.47 7.16 -8.62
N GLN A 359 22.02 6.60 -7.49
CA GLN A 359 21.95 5.13 -7.32
C GLN A 359 20.55 4.50 -7.49
N ASN A 360 19.48 5.27 -7.74
CA ASN A 360 18.12 4.69 -7.87
C ASN A 360 17.33 5.11 -9.14
N GLN A 361 17.99 5.36 -10.27
CA GLN A 361 17.29 5.61 -11.55
C GLN A 361 17.88 4.86 -12.75
N ALA A 362 18.26 3.59 -12.56
CA ALA A 362 18.62 2.71 -13.67
C ALA A 362 17.70 1.49 -13.69
N GLY A 363 16.44 1.69 -14.12
CA GLY A 363 15.50 0.59 -14.30
C GLY A 363 14.08 1.07 -14.57
N ASN A 364 13.85 1.65 -15.75
CA ASN A 364 12.58 1.63 -16.51
C ASN A 364 12.54 2.80 -17.50
N ARG A 365 13.21 2.63 -18.64
CA ARG A 365 12.86 3.31 -19.88
C ARG A 365 12.77 2.28 -20.99
N ALA A 366 11.72 1.46 -20.92
CA ALA A 366 11.25 0.70 -22.07
C ALA A 366 10.31 1.62 -22.87
N ALA A 367 10.64 1.75 -24.15
CA ALA A 367 10.04 2.67 -25.10
C ALA A 367 8.56 2.35 -25.36
N SER A 368 7.72 3.39 -25.32
CA SER A 368 6.49 3.46 -26.11
C SER A 368 6.83 4.18 -27.41
N CYS A 369 6.88 3.43 -28.51
CA CYS A 369 6.77 3.98 -29.86
C CYS A 369 5.50 3.38 -30.47
N GLU A 370 4.40 4.12 -30.42
CA GLU A 370 3.22 3.81 -31.22
C GLU A 370 3.54 4.02 -32.71
N ALA A 371 3.28 2.99 -33.50
CA ALA A 371 3.46 3.00 -34.94
C ALA A 371 2.39 3.89 -35.60
N TYR A 372 2.80 5.05 -36.12
CA TYR A 372 2.04 5.78 -37.12
C TYR A 372 2.46 5.33 -38.51
N THR A 373 1.50 4.84 -39.28
CA THR A 373 1.63 4.51 -40.70
C THR A 373 1.71 5.79 -41.52
N GLY A 374 2.81 5.98 -42.24
CA GLY A 374 2.93 7.04 -43.24
C GLY A 374 4.37 7.11 -43.74
N GLU A 375 4.55 6.92 -45.04
CA GLU A 375 5.83 7.06 -45.71
C GLU A 375 6.41 8.45 -45.47
N ASP A 376 7.49 8.55 -44.69
CA ASP A 376 8.64 9.41 -44.99
C ASP A 376 9.80 9.10 -44.03
N LYS A 377 11.01 8.95 -44.61
CA LYS A 377 12.24 8.66 -43.88
C LYS A 377 12.84 9.95 -43.34
N GLU A 378 12.81 10.15 -42.03
CA GLU A 378 13.70 11.11 -41.35
C GLU A 378 14.81 10.40 -40.57
N ILE A 379 16.02 10.95 -40.71
CA ILE A 379 17.26 10.51 -40.08
C ILE A 379 17.37 11.24 -38.74
N CYS A 380 17.29 10.51 -37.63
CA CYS A 380 17.62 11.05 -36.31
C CYS A 380 19.14 11.07 -36.11
N LEU A 381 19.75 12.25 -36.19
CA LEU A 381 21.11 12.50 -35.68
C LEU A 381 21.02 12.95 -34.23
N GLY A 382 21.44 12.10 -33.29
CA GLY A 382 21.68 12.51 -31.90
C GLY A 382 23.04 13.17 -31.78
N PHE A 383 23.08 14.39 -31.24
CA PHE A 383 24.30 15.01 -30.74
C PHE A 383 24.47 14.66 -29.25
N ASN A 384 25.71 14.32 -28.89
CA ASN A 384 26.17 14.04 -27.53
C ASN A 384 26.20 15.28 -26.65
#